data_AF-A0A1M7LFV9-F1
#
_entry.id   AF-A0A1M7LFV9-F1
#
_cell.length_a   1.000
_cell.length_b   1.000
_cell.length_c   1.000
_cell.angle_alpha   90.00
_cell.angle_beta   90.00
_cell.angle_gamma   90.00
#
_symmetry.space_group_name_H-M   'P 1'
#
loop_
_entity.id
_entity.type
_entity.pdbx_description
1 polymer ?
#
loop_
_entity_poly.entity_id
_entity_poly.type
_entity_poly.pdbx_seq_one_letter_code
_entity_poly.pdbx_strand_id
1 'polypeptide(L)' 'MLRPAVNQIITKNESCYSLVIAVAKRARQISEELYENGETLEEKPVKTAVEELASGKCKIVSTIPQNNE' A
#
# COMPACT_ATOMS: atom_id res chain seq x y z
N MET A 1 7.73 -10.26 11.45
CA MET A 1 7.49 -8.81 11.29
C MET A 1 7.74 -8.47 9.83
N LEU A 2 6.77 -7.81 9.18
CA LEU A 2 6.89 -7.41 7.78
C LEU A 2 7.92 -6.28 7.69
N ARG A 3 9.00 -6.51 6.96
CA ARG A 3 9.97 -5.49 6.55
C ARG A 3 9.56 -5.02 5.15
N PRO A 4 9.76 -3.76 4.78
CA PRO A 4 10.48 -2.71 5.50
C PRO A 4 9.68 -2.00 6.59
N ALA A 5 10.38 -1.28 7.45
CA ALA A 5 9.78 -0.52 8.54
C ALA A 5 9.02 0.69 7.98
N VAL A 6 7.88 1.03 8.58
CA VAL A 6 7.03 2.18 8.19
C VAL A 6 7.82 3.49 8.02
N ASN A 7 8.87 3.71 8.81
CA ASN A 7 9.76 4.87 8.73
C ASN A 7 10.61 4.94 7.44
N GLN A 8 10.77 3.83 6.72
CA GLN A 8 11.45 3.78 5.42
C GLN A 8 10.49 4.00 4.25
N ILE A 9 9.18 3.86 4.49
CA ILE A 9 8.13 3.96 3.47
C ILE A 9 7.51 5.36 3.49
N ILE A 10 7.31 5.93 4.68
CA ILE A 10 6.79 7.29 4.87
C ILE A 10 7.92 8.32 4.76
N THR A 11 7.72 9.30 3.88
CA THR A 11 8.53 10.53 3.88
C THR A 11 8.00 11.46 4.98
N LYS A 12 8.85 12.36 5.54
CA LYS A 12 8.60 13.25 6.69
C LYS A 12 7.26 14.03 6.75
N ASN A 13 6.45 14.02 5.70
CA ASN A 13 5.18 14.72 5.60
C ASN A 13 3.97 13.82 5.27
N GLU A 14 4.11 12.49 5.33
CA GLU A 14 3.00 11.56 5.11
C GLU A 14 2.44 11.01 6.43
N SER A 15 1.12 10.88 6.48
CA SER A 15 0.41 10.36 7.66
C SER A 15 0.49 8.82 7.70
N CYS A 16 0.83 8.27 8.87
CA CYS A 16 0.78 6.83 9.12
C CYS A 16 -0.60 6.22 8.79
N TYR A 17 -1.68 6.96 9.01
CA TYR A 17 -3.03 6.52 8.67
C TYR A 17 -3.22 6.38 7.15
N SER A 18 -2.70 7.33 6.37
CA SER A 18 -2.75 7.28 4.91
C SER A 18 -1.97 6.08 4.36
N LEU A 19 -0.81 5.75 4.97
CA LEU A 19 -0.05 4.55 4.62
C LEU A 19 -0.85 3.28 4.88
N VAL A 20 -1.45 3.13 6.07
CA VAL A 20 -2.24 1.92 6.40
C VAL A 20 -3.42 1.76 5.45
N ILE A 21 -4.11 2.85 5.12
CA ILE A 21 -5.23 2.83 4.16
C ILE A 21 -4.73 2.44 2.76
N ALA A 22 -3.59 2.98 2.31
CA ALA A 22 -3.00 2.65 1.01
C ALA A 22 -2.58 1.19 0.93
N VAL A 23 -1.90 0.66 1.96
CA VAL A 23 -1.53 -0.77 2.07
C VAL A 23 -2.77 -1.65 2.01
N ALA A 24 -3.82 -1.31 2.76
CA ALA A 24 -5.06 -2.09 2.78
C ALA A 24 -5.77 -2.11 1.42
N LYS A 25 -5.83 -0.96 0.73
CA LYS A 25 -6.39 -0.86 -0.63
C LYS A 25 -5.59 -1.71 -1.61
N ARG A 26 -4.27 -1.59 -1.60
CA ARG A 26 -3.41 -2.34 -2.52
C ARG A 26 -3.45 -3.84 -2.26
N ALA A 27 -3.50 -4.26 -0.99
CA ALA A 27 -3.64 -5.66 -0.63
C ALA A 27 -4.96 -6.28 -1.14
N ARG A 28 -6.06 -5.52 -1.16
CA ARG A 28 -7.33 -6.00 -1.76
C ARG A 28 -7.20 -6.19 -3.27
N GLN A 29 -6.60 -5.24 -3.97
CA GLN A 29 -6.37 -5.35 -5.42
C GLN A 29 -5.54 -6.59 -5.76
N ILE A 30 -4.43 -6.81 -5.05
CA ILE A 30 -3.59 -8.00 -5.25
C ILE A 30 -4.39 -9.28 -4.99
N SER A 31 -5.25 -9.29 -3.95
CA SER A 31 -6.09 -10.45 -3.66
C SER A 31 -7.13 -10.72 -4.74
N GLU A 32 -7.72 -9.68 -5.35
CA GLU A 32 -8.64 -9.81 -6.48
C GLU A 32 -7.90 -10.28 -7.73
N GLU A 33 -6.75 -9.68 -8.06
CA GLU A 33 -5.90 -10.08 -9.18
C GLU A 33 -5.49 -11.57 -9.09
N LEU A 34 -5.08 -12.04 -7.91
CA LEU A 34 -4.74 -13.45 -7.68
C LEU A 34 -5.96 -14.37 -7.83
N TYR A 35 -7.13 -13.92 -7.37
CA TYR A 35 -8.37 -14.67 -7.50
C TYR A 35 -8.82 -14.78 -8.97
N GLU A 36 -8.73 -13.69 -9.73
CA GLU A 36 -9.06 -13.66 -11.17
C GLU A 36 -8.09 -14.49 -11.99
N ASN A 37 -6.80 -14.46 -11.66
CA ASN A 37 -5.77 -15.26 -12.33
C ASN A 37 -5.80 -16.75 -11.90
N GLY A 38 -6.58 -17.11 -10.89
CA GLY A 38 -6.63 -18.46 -10.34
C GLY A 38 -5.33 -18.92 -9.68
N GLU A 39 -4.47 -17.97 -9.29
CA GLU A 39 -3.19 -18.24 -8.66
C GLU A 39 -3.36 -18.50 -7.16
N THR A 40 -2.64 -19.49 -6.64
CA THR A 40 -2.64 -19.79 -5.21
C THR A 40 -2.01 -18.65 -4.42
N LEU A 41 -2.64 -18.25 -3.30
CA LEU A 41 -2.09 -17.29 -2.33
C LEU A 41 -0.84 -17.85 -1.64
N GLU A 42 0.28 -17.95 -2.35
CA GLU A 42 1.56 -18.37 -1.77
C GLU A 42 2.12 -17.29 -0.83
N GLU A 43 1.93 -16.02 -1.17
CA GLU A 43 2.27 -14.89 -0.32
C GLU A 43 1.04 -14.13 0.20
N LYS A 44 1.15 -13.62 1.43
CA LYS A 44 0.11 -12.77 2.00
C LYS A 44 0.03 -11.47 1.19
N PRO A 45 -1.14 -11.07 0.66
CA PRO A 45 -1.26 -9.88 -0.19
C PRO A 45 -0.83 -8.59 0.53
N VAL A 46 -0.97 -8.56 1.87
CA VAL A 46 -0.49 -7.46 2.71
C VAL A 46 1.03 -7.30 2.66
N LYS A 47 1.78 -8.41 2.53
CA LYS A 47 3.24 -8.38 2.42
C LYS A 47 3.67 -7.76 1.11
N THR A 48 3.11 -8.26 0.01
CA THR A 48 3.36 -7.76 -1.35
C THR A 48 3.01 -6.28 -1.46
N ALA A 49 1.87 -5.85 -0.90
CA ALA A 49 1.47 -4.45 -0.88
C ALA A 49 2.48 -3.54 -0.16
N VAL A 50 3.02 -3.98 0.97
CA VAL A 50 4.03 -3.21 1.73
C VAL A 50 5.34 -3.11 0.95
N GLU A 51 5.77 -4.19 0.29
CA GLU A 51 6.98 -4.21 -0.54
C GLU A 51 6.84 -3.35 -1.80
N GLU A 52 5.68 -3.34 -2.45
CA GLU A 52 5.39 -2.49 -3.61
C GLU A 52 5.39 -1.00 -3.25
N LEU A 53 4.80 -0.65 -2.10
CA LEU A 53 4.85 0.73 -1.59
C LEU A 53 6.29 1.13 -1.23
N ALA A 54 7.04 0.25 -0.59
CA ALA A 54 8.41 0.54 -0.20
C ALA A 54 9.40 0.61 -1.38
N SER A 55 9.16 -0.15 -2.44
CA SER A 55 9.94 -0.08 -3.68
C SER A 55 9.60 1.15 -4.54
N GLY A 56 8.61 1.95 -4.13
CA GLY A 56 8.18 3.15 -4.85
C GLY A 56 7.34 2.87 -6.09
N LYS A 57 6.87 1.62 -6.28
CA LYS A 57 5.96 1.24 -7.38
C LYS A 57 4.58 1.88 -7.22
N CYS A 58 4.13 2.09 -5.99
CA CYS A 58 2.87 2.76 -5.66
C CYS A 58 3.11 4.05 -4.87
N LYS A 59 2.39 5.11 -5.21
CA LYS A 59 2.40 6.39 -4.48
C LYS A 59 1.04 6.65 -3.85
N ILE A 60 1.06 7.18 -2.63
CA ILE A 60 -0.16 7.54 -1.91
C ILE A 60 -0.61 8.91 -2.40
N VAL A 61 -1.67 8.94 -3.21
CA VAL A 61 -2.31 10.19 -3.63
C VAL A 61 -3.53 10.42 -2.75
N SER A 62 -3.46 11.43 -1.89
CA SER A 62 -4.61 11.85 -1.09
C SER A 62 -5.40 12.89 -1.87
N THR A 63 -6.62 12.57 -2.29
CA THR A 63 -7.55 13.51 -2.94
C THR A 63 -8.18 14.46 -1.90
N ILE A 64 -7.36 15.06 -1.04
CA ILE A 64 -7.84 16.18 -0.22
C ILE A 64 -8.13 17.28 -1.24
N PRO A 65 -9.39 17.74 -1.40
CA PRO A 65 -9.61 18.98 -2.12
C PRO A 65 -8.80 20.04 -1.38
N GLN A 66 -7.77 20.57 -2.04
CA GLN A 66 -7.09 21.76 -1.57
C GLN A 66 -8.15 22.86 -1.63
N ASN A 67 -8.90 23.04 -0.54
CA ASN A 67 -9.82 24.14 -0.38
C ASN A 67 -8.95 25.38 -0.22
N ASN A 68 -8.51 25.92 -1.35
CA ASN A 68 -7.94 27.25 -1.39
C ASN A 68 -9.11 28.19 -1.07
N GLU A 69 -9.13 28.66 0.17
CA GLU A 69 -9.90 29.82 0.62
C GLU A 69 -9.63 31.05 -0.26
#